data_AF-A0A917KPR1-F1
#
_entry.id   AF-A0A917KPR1-F1
#
_cell.length_a   1.000
_cell.length_b   1.000
_cell.length_c   1.000
_cell.angle_alpha   90.00
_cell.angle_beta   90.00
_cell.angle_gamma   90.00
#
_symmetry.space_group_name_H-M   'P 1'
#
loop_
_entity.id
_entity.type
_entity.pdbx_description
1 polymer ?
#
loop_
_entity_poly.entity_id
_entity_poly.type
_entity_poly.pdbx_seq_one_letter_code
_entity_poly.pdbx_strand_id
1 'polypeptide(L)' 'MSDEEYCTIIDAAPPRADGPPYAECVSCRKPTEYPESYKGITLCPVCEWQEAQRTACSG' A
#
# COMPACT_ATOMS: atom_id res chain seq x y z
N MET A 1 -0.89 7.87 33.93
CA MET A 1 0.09 7.68 32.86
C MET A 1 -0.74 7.36 31.65
N SER A 2 -0.96 8.36 30.81
CA SER A 2 -2.06 8.38 29.84
C SER A 2 -1.72 7.53 28.62
N ASP A 3 -2.66 6.67 28.21
CA ASP A 3 -2.60 5.82 27.01
C ASP A 3 -2.43 6.61 25.69
N GLU A 4 -2.52 7.94 25.72
CA GLU A 4 -2.22 8.82 24.57
C GLU A 4 -0.75 8.79 24.09
N GLU A 5 0.20 8.27 24.87
CA GLU A 5 1.62 8.22 24.50
C GLU A 5 2.05 6.92 23.79
N TYR A 6 1.18 5.89 23.72
CA TYR A 6 1.67 4.56 23.33
C TYR A 6 1.91 4.34 21.83
N CYS A 7 1.53 5.24 20.91
CA CYS A 7 1.90 5.15 19.49
C CYS A 7 1.65 6.48 18.75
N THR A 8 2.15 7.61 19.27
CA THR A 8 2.09 8.88 18.54
C THR A 8 3.15 8.92 17.43
N ILE A 9 3.06 7.99 16.48
CA ILE A 9 3.56 8.26 15.14
C ILE A 9 2.57 9.30 14.61
N ILE A 10 2.90 10.57 14.81
CA ILE A 10 2.30 11.67 14.05
C ILE A 10 2.79 11.41 12.63
N ASP A 11 2.04 10.57 11.93
CA ASP A 11 2.30 10.08 10.59
C ASP A 11 2.34 11.30 9.68
N ALA A 12 3.52 11.88 9.53
CA ALA A 12 3.85 12.75 8.42
C ALA A 12 3.81 11.85 7.19
N ALA A 13 2.60 11.52 6.75
CA ALA A 13 2.37 10.79 5.53
C ALA A 13 3.20 11.52 4.46
N PRO A 14 4.09 10.79 3.74
CA PRO A 14 4.90 11.42 2.72
C PRO A 14 3.97 12.21 1.80
N PRO A 15 4.38 13.42 1.35
CA PRO A 15 3.53 14.23 0.48
C PRO A 15 3.10 13.34 -0.67
N ARG A 16 1.78 13.29 -0.94
CA ARG A 16 1.28 12.60 -2.13
C ARG A 16 2.06 13.18 -3.29
N ALA A 17 2.95 12.40 -3.89
CA ALA A 17 3.75 12.93 -4.96
C ALA A 17 2.76 13.27 -6.08
N ASP A 18 2.78 14.51 -6.57
CA ASP A 18 2.20 14.95 -7.85
C ASP A 18 2.95 14.30 -9.04
N GLY A 19 3.43 13.07 -8.85
CA GLY A 19 4.18 12.29 -9.82
C GLY A 19 3.26 11.72 -10.90
N PRO A 20 3.85 11.14 -11.97
CA PRO A 20 3.11 10.48 -13.06
C PRO A 20 2.02 9.56 -12.51
N PRO A 21 0.90 9.35 -13.23
CA PRO A 21 -0.26 8.68 -12.68
C PRO A 21 0.18 7.35 -12.06
N TYR A 22 -0.09 7.20 -10.77
CA TYR A 22 0.15 5.95 -10.07
C TYR A 22 -0.56 4.82 -10.80
N ALA A 23 0.09 3.65 -10.86
CA ALA A 23 -0.55 2.50 -11.47
C ALA A 23 -1.84 2.17 -10.70
N GLU A 24 -2.90 1.79 -11.41
CA GLU A 24 -4.15 1.35 -10.80
C GLU A 24 -4.03 -0.13 -10.40
N CYS A 25 -4.35 -0.45 -9.13
CA CYS A 25 -4.35 -1.83 -8.67
C CYS A 25 -5.49 -2.62 -9.33
N VAL A 26 -5.19 -3.77 -9.95
CA VAL A 26 -6.20 -4.57 -10.68
C VAL A 26 -7.24 -5.24 -9.79
N SER A 27 -6.98 -5.36 -8.48
CA SER A 27 -7.90 -5.98 -7.52
C SER A 27 -8.84 -4.96 -6.85
N CYS A 28 -8.31 -3.84 -6.35
CA CYS A 28 -9.09 -2.85 -5.60
C CYS A 28 -9.35 -1.54 -6.35
N ARG A 29 -8.78 -1.36 -7.54
CA ARG A 29 -8.91 -0.18 -8.42
C ARG A 29 -8.52 1.15 -7.77
N LYS A 30 -7.69 1.09 -6.72
CA LYS A 30 -7.09 2.25 -6.07
C LYS A 30 -5.72 2.55 -6.68
N PRO A 31 -5.29 3.82 -6.71
CA PRO A 31 -3.92 4.15 -7.07
C PRO A 31 -2.95 3.45 -6.11
N THR A 32 -1.93 2.84 -6.67
CA THR A 32 -0.83 2.23 -5.92
C THR A 32 0.14 3.31 -5.43
N GLU A 33 1.13 2.94 -4.62
CA GLU A 33 2.27 3.83 -4.31
C GLU A 33 3.32 3.86 -5.43
N TYR A 34 3.19 2.98 -6.43
CA TYR A 34 4.13 2.84 -7.53
C TYR A 34 3.68 3.64 -8.75
N PRO A 35 4.60 4.31 -9.45
CA PRO A 35 4.27 5.01 -10.70
C PRO A 35 3.95 4.01 -11.81
N GLU A 36 3.12 4.39 -12.79
CA GLU A 36 2.82 3.57 -13.98
C GLU A 36 4.07 3.12 -14.78
N SER A 37 5.17 3.85 -14.65
CA SER A 37 6.45 3.54 -15.31
C SER A 37 7.13 2.32 -14.70
N TYR A 38 6.75 1.91 -13.50
CA TYR A 38 7.30 0.75 -12.83
C TYR A 38 6.68 -0.53 -13.40
N LYS A 39 7.47 -1.24 -14.22
CA LYS A 39 7.00 -2.45 -14.91
C LYS A 39 6.97 -3.65 -13.97
N GLY A 40 5.92 -4.48 -14.09
CA GLY A 40 5.81 -5.77 -13.42
C GLY A 40 5.02 -5.77 -12.11
N ILE A 41 4.57 -4.61 -11.62
CA ILE A 41 3.68 -4.52 -10.46
C ILE A 41 2.25 -4.28 -10.94
N THR A 42 1.33 -5.18 -10.59
CA THR A 42 -0.10 -5.11 -10.93
C THR A 42 -1.01 -4.92 -9.71
N LEU A 43 -0.47 -5.14 -8.50
CA LEU A 43 -1.19 -5.02 -7.23
C LEU A 43 -0.60 -3.92 -6.37
N CYS A 44 -1.44 -3.29 -5.55
CA CYS A 44 -0.93 -2.46 -4.46
C CYS A 44 -0.30 -3.34 -3.36
N PRO A 45 0.65 -2.81 -2.57
CA PRO A 45 1.37 -3.61 -1.57
C PRO A 45 0.46 -4.28 -0.53
N VAL A 46 -0.69 -3.67 -0.21
CA VAL A 46 -1.71 -4.29 0.65
C VAL A 46 -2.31 -5.53 0.01
N CYS A 47 -2.70 -5.45 -1.27
CA CYS A 47 -3.29 -6.58 -1.99
C CYS A 47 -2.27 -7.69 -2.24
N GLU A 48 -1.01 -7.34 -2.54
CA GLU A 48 0.09 -8.30 -2.69
C GLU A 48 0.31 -9.11 -1.41
N TRP A 49 0.37 -8.44 -0.25
CA TRP A 49 0.51 -9.14 1.03
C TRP A 49 -0.71 -10.03 1.34
N GLN A 50 -1.92 -9.59 1.02
CA GLN A 50 -3.13 -10.40 1.20
C GLN A 50 -3.12 -11.66 0.33
N GLU A 51 -2.68 -11.57 -0.93
CA GLU A 51 -2.57 -12.73 -1.82
C GLU A 51 -1.51 -13.73 -1.31
N ALA A 52 -0.35 -13.21 -0.88
CA ALA A 52 0.70 -14.03 -0.27
C ALA A 52 0.19 -14.74 0.99
N GLN A 53 -0.50 -14.02 1.88
CA GLN A 53 -1.09 -14.60 3.09
C GLN A 53 -2.13 -15.66 2.78
N ARG A 54 -3.03 -15.41 1.81
CA ARG A 54 -4.05 -16.39 1.40
C ARG A 54 -3.41 -17.67 0.91
N THR A 55 -2.38 -17.55 0.08
CA THR A 55 -1.63 -18.71 -0.44
C THR A 55 -0.92 -19.47 0.69
N ALA A 56 -0.37 -18.75 1.66
CA ALA A 56 0.29 -19.36 2.82
C ALA A 56 -0.68 -20.08 3.78
N CYS A 57 -1.94 -19.66 3.85
CA CYS A 57 -2.91 -20.16 4.82
C CYS A 57 -4.07 -20.98 4.22
N SER A 58 -4.08 -21.27 2.91
CA SER A 58 -5.12 -22.06 2.24
C SER A 58 -4.83 -23.58 2.20
N GLY A 59 -4.07 -24.08 3.17
CA GLY A 59 -3.69 -25.49 3.30
C GLY A 59 -4.79 -26.37 3.90
#